data_AF-A0A6L8FTK5-F1
#
_entry.id   AF-A0A6L8FTK5-F1
#
_cell.length_a   1.000
_cell.length_b   1.000
_cell.length_c   1.000
_cell.angle_alpha   90.00
_cell.angle_beta   90.00
_cell.angle_gamma   90.00
#
_symmetry.space_group_name_H-M   'P 1'
#
loop_
_entity.id
_entity.type
_entity.pdbx_description
1 polymer ?
#
loop_
_entity_poly.entity_id
_entity_poly.type
_entity_poly.pdbx_seq_one_letter_code
_entity_poly.pdbx_strand_id
1 'polypeptide(L)'
;MVGTGYREWSRVWIALWLVAALSTTAFAQDYNNRLGQQRGGKVTFEPLGPGVFFDALDPTVKRWYVPQELYHDYRFRTWEYSNYARDPYERYVNITREGEYFYDTFGNFVNRGWLIYDWRQEALTPLGSSIYQDSRYLGWFNQVLIATDSKGGALYSITTGDQIRTTLTPMTFSKPAFNGIQLDFATDKYAGTVLLSRISNPVRASVSNADTRTNATNMIGGRALAQVGDFVTVGATWVNAHNTRTTLGSFDSNPTRGTLGDGQARVPINAIALVLSDDSPEDGEGGTALFSHDLVVVREDFQNGIRETLTLADLTNDPTRWPVIEGGFREEGFLAANGIQRIIINYDFNDPAYIGPDPTELVKVTFDLVLANDYKVEVWSDRQTGQETPPEAPLTRATLDERNPVLLEIARAPDNTKDGSNRRRLVFDYGLPTATQIYGFTIEAQDVLGFNFYGEYDINQKFRQYPNLALFTDDRSFEDASTRADAWMMNLSFQGDPWFFFGEAFSMDHD
;
A
#
# COMPACT_ATOMS: atom_id res chain seq x y z
N MET A 1 0.79 40.81 42.72
CA MET A 1 0.43 42.09 42.08
C MET A 1 0.85 41.97 40.63
N VAL A 2 -0.06 41.63 39.68
CA VAL A 2 -1.11 42.50 39.10
C VAL A 2 -0.47 43.78 38.55
N GLY A 3 -0.52 44.16 37.28
CA GLY A 3 -1.22 43.66 36.11
C GLY A 3 -0.92 44.58 34.91
N THR A 4 -0.98 44.00 33.72
CA THR A 4 -1.82 44.48 32.60
C THR A 4 -1.66 45.91 32.07
N GLY A 5 -1.04 46.01 30.89
CA GLY A 5 -1.31 47.06 29.89
C GLY A 5 -2.12 46.47 28.73
N TYR A 6 -3.41 46.78 28.67
CA TYR A 6 -4.30 46.50 27.55
C TYR A 6 -5.10 47.76 27.25
N ARG A 7 -5.40 47.95 25.96
CA ARG A 7 -6.43 48.83 25.35
C ARG A 7 -6.16 50.33 25.34
N GLU A 8 -6.11 50.88 24.12
CA GLU A 8 -6.78 52.12 23.67
C GLU A 8 -6.50 52.35 22.17
N TRP A 9 -7.03 51.49 21.28
CA TRP A 9 -7.09 51.77 19.82
C TRP A 9 -8.40 51.27 19.17
N SER A 10 -9.51 51.28 19.90
CA SER A 10 -10.79 50.69 19.46
C SER A 10 -11.95 51.68 19.30
N ARG A 11 -11.70 52.94 18.92
CA ARG A 11 -12.78 53.95 18.78
C ARG A 11 -12.85 54.73 17.46
N VAL A 12 -11.99 54.44 16.49
CA VAL A 12 -12.04 55.14 15.17
C VAL A 12 -12.65 54.29 14.05
N TRP A 13 -12.71 52.96 14.20
CA TRP A 13 -13.19 52.07 13.13
C TRP A 13 -14.70 51.77 13.15
N ILE A 14 -15.42 52.16 14.21
CA ILE A 14 -16.87 51.87 14.36
C ILE A 14 -17.73 53.00 13.77
N ALA A 15 -17.19 54.20 13.57
CA ALA A 15 -17.95 55.33 13.01
C ALA A 15 -18.08 55.30 11.47
N LEU A 16 -17.27 54.49 10.77
CA LEU A 16 -17.33 54.35 9.31
C LEU A 16 -18.24 53.20 8.84
N TRP A 17 -18.67 52.33 9.75
CA TRP A 17 -19.59 51.22 9.46
C TRP A 17 -21.08 51.60 9.51
N LEU A 18 -21.42 52.81 9.98
CA LEU A 18 -22.81 53.25 10.19
C LEU A 18 -23.38 54.14 9.07
N VAL A 19 -22.58 54.53 8.08
CA VAL A 19 -23.05 55.25 6.89
C VAL A 19 -23.43 54.29 5.74
N ALA A 20 -23.27 52.98 5.94
CA ALA A 20 -23.67 51.92 5.01
C ALA A 20 -25.13 51.43 5.17
N ALA A 21 -26.00 52.08 5.96
CA ALA A 21 -27.26 51.47 6.37
C ALA A 21 -28.58 52.09 5.84
N LEU A 22 -28.59 53.18 5.07
CA LEU A 22 -29.86 53.81 4.66
C LEU A 22 -29.85 54.39 3.23
N SER A 23 -29.81 53.51 2.23
CA SER A 23 -30.54 53.72 0.97
C SER A 23 -30.71 52.39 0.24
N THR A 24 -31.97 51.98 0.08
CA THR A 24 -32.41 50.66 -0.36
C THR A 24 -32.48 50.52 -1.88
N THR A 25 -32.06 49.33 -2.34
CA THR A 25 -32.56 48.52 -3.47
C THR A 25 -32.52 49.07 -4.91
N ALA A 26 -31.73 48.41 -5.78
CA ALA A 26 -32.14 47.99 -7.11
C ALA A 26 -31.19 46.90 -7.66
N PHE A 27 -31.72 46.10 -8.57
CA PHE A 27 -31.26 44.79 -9.05
C PHE A 27 -29.97 44.78 -9.89
N ALA A 28 -29.40 43.58 -10.02
CA ALA A 28 -28.20 43.19 -10.76
C ALA A 28 -28.15 43.62 -12.23
N GLN A 29 -26.94 43.90 -12.76
CA GLN A 29 -26.60 43.65 -14.15
C GLN A 29 -25.08 43.63 -14.44
N ASP A 30 -24.73 42.66 -15.29
CA ASP A 30 -23.47 42.25 -15.91
C ASP A 30 -22.34 43.27 -16.12
N TYR A 31 -21.14 42.85 -15.71
CA TYR A 31 -19.84 43.50 -16.02
C TYR A 31 -19.24 43.05 -17.37
N ASN A 32 -20.05 42.73 -18.38
CA ASN A 32 -19.57 42.23 -19.68
C ASN A 32 -19.28 43.33 -20.73
N ASN A 33 -19.36 44.63 -20.37
CA ASN A 33 -19.39 45.72 -21.35
C ASN A 33 -18.18 46.67 -21.33
N ARG A 34 -16.99 46.23 -20.88
CA ARG A 34 -15.80 47.12 -20.85
C ARG A 34 -14.58 46.68 -21.65
N LEU A 35 -14.72 45.63 -22.46
CA LEU A 35 -13.78 45.30 -23.53
C LEU A 35 -14.59 45.28 -24.83
N GLY A 36 -14.48 46.33 -25.65
CA GLY A 36 -15.20 46.42 -26.91
C GLY A 36 -14.89 45.24 -27.83
N GLN A 37 -15.89 44.71 -28.53
CA GLN A 37 -15.67 43.66 -29.52
C GLN A 37 -15.01 44.24 -30.77
N GLN A 38 -13.92 43.61 -31.20
CA GLN A 38 -13.20 44.00 -32.42
C GLN A 38 -13.89 43.37 -33.63
N ARG A 39 -14.58 44.19 -34.43
CA ARG A 39 -15.07 43.80 -35.76
C ARG A 39 -14.26 44.54 -36.82
N GLY A 40 -13.52 43.80 -37.65
CA GLY A 40 -12.86 44.34 -38.84
C GLY A 40 -11.99 45.58 -38.60
N GLY A 41 -11.11 45.55 -37.59
CA GLY A 41 -10.08 46.57 -37.37
C GLY A 41 -10.52 47.90 -36.75
N LYS A 42 -11.79 48.11 -36.40
CA LYS A 42 -12.25 49.34 -35.70
C LYS A 42 -13.20 48.99 -34.54
N VAL A 43 -13.00 49.65 -33.39
CA VAL A 43 -13.82 49.44 -32.18
C VAL A 43 -15.06 50.33 -32.24
N THR A 44 -16.25 49.76 -32.10
CA THR A 44 -17.54 50.49 -32.08
C THR A 44 -18.31 50.18 -30.79
N PHE A 45 -19.11 51.14 -30.33
CA PHE A 45 -19.83 51.11 -29.05
C PHE A 45 -21.34 51.31 -29.25
N GLU A 46 -21.97 50.42 -30.00
CA GLU A 46 -23.43 50.47 -30.23
C GLU A 46 -24.19 49.59 -29.23
N PRO A 47 -25.34 50.04 -28.71
CA PRO A 47 -26.14 49.29 -27.73
C PRO A 47 -26.84 48.08 -28.36
N LEU A 48 -26.65 46.90 -27.77
CA LEU A 48 -27.21 45.61 -28.21
C LEU A 48 -28.68 45.48 -27.75
N GLY A 49 -29.63 45.57 -28.69
CA GLY A 49 -30.94 44.93 -28.54
C GLY A 49 -30.83 43.40 -28.70
N PRO A 50 -31.93 42.62 -28.53
CA PRO A 50 -31.91 41.17 -28.77
C PRO A 50 -31.59 40.91 -30.25
N GLY A 51 -30.31 40.70 -30.52
CA GLY A 51 -29.77 40.54 -31.85
C GLY A 51 -30.13 39.18 -32.39
N VAL A 52 -31.01 39.17 -33.39
CA VAL A 52 -31.04 38.11 -34.40
C VAL A 52 -29.60 37.93 -34.90
N PHE A 53 -29.11 36.68 -34.98
CA PHE A 53 -27.77 36.36 -35.49
C PHE A 53 -27.60 36.89 -36.91
N PHE A 54 -27.13 38.13 -37.06
CA PHE A 54 -26.91 38.78 -38.35
C PHE A 54 -25.55 38.42 -38.98
N ASP A 55 -24.70 37.64 -38.29
CA ASP A 55 -23.44 37.14 -38.86
C ASP A 55 -23.62 35.87 -39.72
N ALA A 56 -24.86 35.44 -39.91
CA ALA A 56 -25.27 34.41 -40.89
C ALA A 56 -25.97 35.03 -42.11
N LEU A 57 -25.74 36.31 -42.40
CA LEU A 57 -26.27 37.01 -43.58
C LEU A 57 -25.14 37.54 -44.48
N ASP A 58 -24.12 36.71 -44.72
CA ASP A 58 -23.46 36.71 -46.01
C ASP A 58 -24.13 35.61 -46.85
N PRO A 59 -24.92 35.94 -47.90
CA PRO A 59 -25.57 34.94 -48.73
C PRO A 59 -24.54 34.31 -49.66
N THR A 60 -23.63 33.51 -49.10
CA THR A 60 -22.95 32.48 -49.87
C THR A 60 -23.68 31.18 -49.60
N VAL A 61 -24.53 30.81 -50.57
CA VAL A 61 -25.04 29.44 -50.74
C VAL A 61 -23.86 28.56 -51.15
N LYS A 62 -22.88 28.42 -50.26
CA LYS A 62 -21.82 27.41 -50.35
C LYS A 62 -22.12 26.43 -49.24
N ARG A 63 -22.57 25.24 -49.63
CA ARG A 63 -22.56 24.06 -48.75
C ARG A 63 -21.21 24.05 -48.04
N TRP A 64 -21.22 24.16 -46.72
CA TRP A 64 -20.03 24.10 -45.92
C TRP A 64 -19.47 22.68 -46.04
N TYR A 65 -18.43 22.51 -46.86
CA TYR A 65 -17.66 21.27 -46.91
C TYR A 65 -16.60 21.20 -45.79
N VAL A 66 -16.54 22.23 -44.93
CA VAL A 66 -15.53 22.40 -43.88
C VAL A 66 -16.24 22.63 -42.54
N PRO A 67 -15.83 21.94 -41.46
CA PRO A 67 -16.37 22.15 -40.12
C PRO A 67 -16.31 23.61 -39.66
N GLN A 68 -17.38 24.10 -39.02
CA GLN A 68 -17.47 25.48 -38.51
C GLN A 68 -16.41 25.77 -37.42
N GLU A 69 -16.03 24.74 -36.66
CA GLU A 69 -14.98 24.78 -35.63
C GLU A 69 -13.63 25.31 -36.16
N LEU A 70 -13.27 25.03 -37.43
CA LEU A 70 -11.99 25.46 -38.01
C LEU A 70 -11.90 26.99 -38.15
N TYR A 71 -13.00 27.67 -38.45
CA TYR A 71 -13.04 29.13 -38.50
C TYR A 71 -13.03 29.74 -37.10
N HIS A 72 -13.71 29.11 -36.14
CA HIS A 72 -13.74 29.58 -34.76
C HIS A 72 -12.36 29.49 -34.09
N ASP A 73 -11.69 28.34 -34.23
CA ASP A 73 -10.45 28.05 -33.50
C ASP A 73 -9.21 28.62 -34.19
N TYR A 74 -9.15 28.60 -35.53
CA TYR A 74 -7.95 29.00 -36.29
C TYR A 74 -8.17 30.19 -37.19
N ARG A 75 -9.36 30.81 -37.15
CA ARG A 75 -9.74 31.85 -38.12
C ARG A 75 -9.59 31.38 -39.57
N PHE A 76 -9.74 30.07 -39.81
CA PHE A 76 -9.49 29.44 -41.10
C PHE A 76 -10.39 30.01 -42.19
N ARG A 77 -9.80 30.70 -43.17
CA ARG A 77 -10.54 31.30 -44.29
C ARG A 77 -10.55 30.33 -45.47
N THR A 78 -11.73 29.90 -45.90
CA THR A 78 -11.89 28.96 -47.02
C THR A 78 -11.36 29.46 -48.37
N TRP A 79 -11.11 30.76 -48.51
CA TRP A 79 -10.58 31.40 -49.71
C TRP A 79 -9.07 31.66 -49.66
N GLU A 80 -8.42 31.37 -48.53
CA GLU A 80 -7.00 31.58 -48.34
C GLU A 80 -6.20 30.51 -49.09
N TYR A 81 -5.26 30.97 -49.94
CA TYR A 81 -4.40 30.10 -50.72
C TYR A 81 -3.24 29.62 -49.85
N SER A 82 -3.16 28.31 -49.61
CA SER A 82 -2.04 27.69 -48.90
C SER A 82 -0.95 27.25 -49.89
N ASN A 83 0.29 27.66 -49.65
CA ASN A 83 1.46 27.22 -50.43
C ASN A 83 2.58 26.77 -49.50
N TYR A 84 2.68 25.45 -49.31
CA TYR A 84 3.65 24.86 -48.38
C TYR A 84 5.12 24.92 -48.85
N ALA A 85 5.37 25.42 -50.06
CA ALA A 85 6.71 25.73 -50.53
C ALA A 85 7.16 27.15 -50.18
N ARG A 86 6.23 28.06 -49.83
CA ARG A 86 6.54 29.41 -49.35
C ARG A 86 6.39 29.52 -47.84
N ASP A 87 5.30 28.97 -47.32
CA ASP A 87 4.98 28.97 -45.90
C ASP A 87 4.91 27.50 -45.46
N PRO A 88 5.90 26.97 -44.71
CA PRO A 88 5.91 25.56 -44.32
C PRO A 88 4.57 25.12 -43.73
N TYR A 89 4.16 23.88 -44.00
CA TYR A 89 2.92 23.35 -43.43
C TYR A 89 2.99 23.38 -41.90
N GLU A 90 2.19 24.26 -41.30
CA GLU A 90 1.92 24.25 -39.87
C GLU A 90 0.68 23.39 -39.61
N ARG A 91 0.85 22.38 -38.76
CA ARG A 91 -0.26 21.51 -38.37
C ARG A 91 -1.25 22.34 -37.54
N TYR A 92 -2.52 22.34 -37.93
CA TYR A 92 -3.61 22.84 -37.08
C TYR A 92 -3.53 22.15 -35.71
N VAL A 93 -3.06 22.88 -34.70
CA VAL A 93 -2.92 22.36 -33.33
C VAL A 93 -4.27 22.56 -32.66
N ASN A 94 -5.04 21.48 -32.53
CA ASN A 94 -6.36 21.55 -31.92
C ASN A 94 -6.22 22.24 -30.55
N ILE A 95 -7.01 23.29 -30.27
CA ILE A 95 -6.97 23.96 -28.96
C ILE A 95 -7.27 22.99 -27.83
N THR A 96 -7.98 21.87 -28.08
CA THR A 96 -8.10 20.77 -27.11
C THR A 96 -6.79 20.02 -26.85
N ARG A 97 -5.75 20.18 -27.69
CA ARG A 97 -4.39 19.67 -27.40
C ARG A 97 -3.70 20.37 -26.25
N GLU A 98 -4.16 21.57 -25.89
CA GLU A 98 -3.70 22.29 -24.71
C GLU A 98 -4.32 21.71 -23.42
N GLY A 99 -5.28 20.80 -23.54
CA GLY A 99 -5.94 20.14 -22.44
C GLY A 99 -7.09 20.94 -21.83
N GLU A 100 -7.53 20.48 -20.67
CA GLU A 100 -8.64 21.01 -19.89
C GLU A 100 -8.18 22.14 -18.96
N TYR A 101 -9.14 22.99 -18.57
CA TYR A 101 -8.91 24.05 -17.60
C TYR A 101 -9.08 23.47 -16.20
N PHE A 102 -8.05 23.61 -15.35
CA PHE A 102 -8.12 23.27 -13.95
C PHE A 102 -8.39 24.51 -13.11
N TYR A 103 -9.30 24.36 -12.16
CA TYR A 103 -9.69 25.38 -11.21
C TYR A 103 -9.44 24.86 -9.79
N ASP A 104 -9.12 25.75 -8.87
CA ASP A 104 -9.05 25.42 -7.45
C ASP A 104 -10.46 25.18 -6.87
N THR A 105 -10.54 24.77 -5.61
CA THR A 105 -11.82 24.54 -4.90
C THR A 105 -12.68 25.81 -4.79
N PHE A 106 -12.12 27.00 -5.01
CA PHE A 106 -12.81 28.29 -4.99
C PHE A 106 -13.19 28.79 -6.40
N GLY A 107 -12.90 28.03 -7.45
CA GLY A 107 -13.21 28.37 -8.84
C GLY A 107 -12.20 29.31 -9.50
N ASN A 108 -11.03 29.57 -8.88
CA ASN A 108 -9.96 30.34 -9.52
C ASN A 108 -9.22 29.47 -10.52
N PHE A 109 -8.89 30.02 -11.68
CA PHE A 109 -8.11 29.33 -12.69
C PHE A 109 -6.68 29.07 -12.19
N VAL A 110 -6.26 27.81 -12.19
CA VAL A 110 -4.92 27.37 -11.76
C VAL A 110 -4.02 27.20 -12.96
N ASN A 111 -4.40 26.32 -13.88
CA ASN A 111 -3.64 26.04 -15.10
C ASN A 111 -4.52 25.37 -16.16
N ARG A 112 -4.01 25.28 -17.39
CA ARG A 112 -4.59 24.49 -18.47
C ARG A 112 -3.62 23.36 -18.80
N GLY A 113 -4.12 22.14 -18.92
CA GLY A 113 -3.28 20.99 -19.20
C GLY A 113 -4.06 19.71 -19.18
N TRP A 114 -3.36 18.60 -18.99
CA TRP A 114 -3.99 17.30 -19.01
C TRP A 114 -3.75 16.52 -17.72
N LEU A 115 -4.78 15.81 -17.24
CA LEU A 115 -4.60 14.81 -16.21
C LEU A 115 -3.86 13.61 -16.83
N ILE A 116 -2.65 13.33 -16.34
CA ILE A 116 -1.81 12.22 -16.82
C ILE A 116 -1.89 11.04 -15.85
N TYR A 117 -1.81 11.33 -14.57
CA TYR A 117 -1.80 10.38 -13.48
C TYR A 117 -2.63 10.97 -12.33
N ASP A 118 -3.50 10.16 -11.74
CA ASP A 118 -4.24 10.51 -10.54
C ASP A 118 -4.27 9.30 -9.62
N TRP A 119 -3.98 9.50 -8.34
CA TRP A 119 -4.11 8.48 -7.31
C TRP A 119 -4.83 9.10 -6.12
N ARG A 120 -6.03 8.58 -5.81
CA ARG A 120 -6.85 9.03 -4.69
C ARG A 120 -7.14 7.90 -3.73
N GLN A 121 -7.24 8.26 -2.45
CA GLN A 121 -7.68 7.38 -1.38
C GLN A 121 -8.77 8.11 -0.58
N GLU A 122 -10.01 7.70 -0.75
CA GLU A 122 -11.17 8.18 -0.02
C GLU A 122 -11.58 7.15 1.03
N ALA A 123 -11.82 7.61 2.26
CA ALA A 123 -12.28 6.77 3.36
C ALA A 123 -13.80 6.86 3.54
N LEU A 124 -14.37 5.94 4.32
CA LEU A 124 -15.81 5.80 4.58
C LEU A 124 -16.68 5.61 3.33
N THR A 125 -16.11 5.07 2.25
CA THR A 125 -16.84 4.81 1.00
C THR A 125 -16.35 3.52 0.33
N PRO A 126 -17.22 2.70 -0.26
CA PRO A 126 -16.80 1.65 -1.19
C PRO A 126 -16.02 2.26 -2.37
N LEU A 127 -15.09 1.49 -2.93
CA LEU A 127 -14.33 1.89 -4.12
C LEU A 127 -13.50 3.19 -3.96
N GLY A 128 -13.14 3.54 -2.72
CA GLY A 128 -12.44 4.80 -2.41
C GLY A 128 -10.98 4.86 -2.84
N SER A 129 -10.34 3.73 -3.16
CA SER A 129 -8.96 3.70 -3.67
C SER A 129 -8.99 3.73 -5.19
N SER A 130 -8.56 4.82 -5.82
CA SER A 130 -8.64 4.97 -7.28
C SER A 130 -7.29 5.34 -7.89
N ILE A 131 -6.92 4.68 -8.98
CA ILE A 131 -5.75 5.04 -9.79
C ILE A 131 -6.19 5.23 -11.23
N TYR A 132 -5.82 6.37 -11.80
CA TYR A 132 -6.05 6.70 -13.20
C TYR A 132 -4.72 6.97 -13.90
N GLN A 133 -4.56 6.37 -15.08
CA GLN A 133 -3.41 6.57 -15.96
C GLN A 133 -3.93 6.82 -17.38
N ASP A 134 -3.67 8.00 -17.92
CA ASP A 134 -4.08 8.33 -19.30
C ASP A 134 -3.22 7.59 -20.34
N SER A 135 -3.76 7.34 -21.54
CA SER A 135 -3.00 6.85 -22.71
C SER A 135 -1.67 7.57 -22.97
N ARG A 136 -1.59 8.86 -22.67
CA ARG A 136 -0.43 9.74 -22.84
C ARG A 136 0.65 9.47 -21.80
N TYR A 137 0.30 8.96 -20.63
CA TYR A 137 1.27 8.44 -19.66
C TYR A 137 2.12 7.34 -20.29
N LEU A 138 1.46 6.38 -20.96
CA LEU A 138 2.13 5.27 -21.63
C LEU A 138 2.81 5.70 -22.94
N GLY A 139 2.14 6.50 -23.77
CA GLY A 139 2.63 6.84 -25.10
C GLY A 139 3.63 8.00 -25.17
N TRP A 140 3.39 9.10 -24.45
CA TRP A 140 4.25 10.30 -24.53
C TRP A 140 5.36 10.26 -23.49
N PHE A 141 5.05 9.79 -22.28
CA PHE A 141 5.97 9.80 -21.15
C PHE A 141 6.64 8.44 -20.90
N ASN A 142 6.35 7.42 -21.73
CA ASN A 142 6.89 6.06 -21.56
C ASN A 142 6.74 5.55 -20.11
N GLN A 143 5.60 5.82 -19.48
CA GLN A 143 5.25 5.40 -18.13
C GLN A 143 6.17 5.95 -17.02
N VAL A 144 6.83 7.09 -17.24
CA VAL A 144 7.63 7.78 -16.23
C VAL A 144 7.49 9.29 -16.36
N LEU A 145 7.05 9.96 -15.30
CA LEU A 145 7.06 11.43 -15.19
C LEU A 145 7.99 11.84 -14.06
N ILE A 146 8.87 12.79 -14.35
CA ILE A 146 9.83 13.34 -13.38
C ILE A 146 9.64 14.86 -13.36
N ALA A 147 9.42 15.41 -12.17
CA ALA A 147 9.48 16.83 -11.91
C ALA A 147 10.63 17.09 -10.93
N THR A 148 11.52 18.02 -11.26
CA THR A 148 12.68 18.36 -10.44
C THR A 148 12.73 19.86 -10.17
N ASP A 149 13.14 20.25 -8.97
CA ASP A 149 13.40 21.64 -8.61
C ASP A 149 14.64 21.74 -7.71
N SER A 150 15.24 22.93 -7.65
CA SER A 150 16.38 23.20 -6.77
C SER A 150 16.31 24.59 -6.17
N LYS A 151 16.67 24.71 -4.90
CA LYS A 151 16.74 26.00 -4.20
C LYS A 151 17.80 25.99 -3.12
N GLY A 152 18.77 26.89 -3.23
CA GLY A 152 19.77 27.13 -2.17
C GLY A 152 20.60 25.89 -1.79
N GLY A 153 21.01 25.09 -2.78
CA GLY A 153 21.77 23.85 -2.56
C GLY A 153 20.91 22.62 -2.21
N ALA A 154 19.61 22.80 -2.01
CA ALA A 154 18.67 21.69 -1.91
C ALA A 154 18.13 21.30 -3.29
N LEU A 155 18.08 20.00 -3.55
CA LEU A 155 17.52 19.37 -4.73
C LEU A 155 16.26 18.59 -4.32
N TYR A 156 15.20 18.69 -5.10
CA TYR A 156 13.96 17.96 -4.90
C TYR A 156 13.53 17.31 -6.21
N SER A 157 13.04 16.08 -6.16
CA SER A 157 12.40 15.45 -7.32
C SER A 157 11.19 14.62 -6.93
N ILE A 158 10.19 14.64 -7.79
CA ILE A 158 9.01 13.78 -7.74
C ILE A 158 9.00 12.95 -9.01
N THR A 159 9.10 11.64 -8.86
CA THR A 159 9.03 10.68 -9.96
C THR A 159 7.81 9.80 -9.77
N THR A 160 6.94 9.71 -10.76
CA THR A 160 5.88 8.69 -10.83
C THR A 160 6.16 7.79 -12.01
N GLY A 161 6.10 6.48 -11.81
CA GLY A 161 6.48 5.53 -12.85
C GLY A 161 6.03 4.11 -12.60
N ASP A 162 5.91 3.32 -13.67
CA ASP A 162 5.47 1.93 -13.57
C ASP A 162 6.62 0.94 -13.34
N GLN A 163 7.86 1.35 -13.68
CA GLN A 163 9.07 0.53 -13.65
C GLN A 163 10.32 1.36 -13.29
N ILE A 164 10.35 1.91 -12.09
CA ILE A 164 11.49 2.68 -11.58
C ILE A 164 12.45 1.72 -10.87
N ARG A 165 13.75 1.76 -11.19
CA ARG A 165 14.77 1.07 -10.39
C ARG A 165 14.97 1.85 -9.09
N THR A 166 14.60 1.25 -7.97
CA THR A 166 14.66 1.93 -6.67
C THR A 166 15.32 1.02 -5.63
N THR A 167 16.25 1.59 -4.87
CA THR A 167 16.88 0.92 -3.71
C THR A 167 16.92 1.91 -2.56
N LEU A 168 16.34 1.53 -1.42
CA LEU A 168 16.58 2.20 -0.16
C LEU A 168 17.84 1.61 0.45
N THR A 169 17.84 0.32 0.79
CA THR A 169 19.02 -0.47 1.16
C THR A 169 18.91 -1.89 0.59
N PRO A 170 20.00 -2.68 0.56
CA PRO A 170 19.97 -4.07 0.13
C PRO A 170 19.01 -4.94 0.95
N MET A 171 18.94 -4.75 2.27
CA MET A 171 18.16 -5.63 3.15
C MET A 171 16.71 -5.14 3.41
N THR A 172 16.39 -3.85 3.24
CA THR A 172 15.01 -3.37 3.42
C THR A 172 14.19 -3.29 2.14
N PHE A 173 14.70 -2.63 1.10
CA PHE A 173 13.96 -2.43 -0.14
C PHE A 173 14.89 -2.22 -1.32
N SER A 174 14.98 -3.23 -2.18
CA SER A 174 15.59 -3.11 -3.49
C SER A 174 14.68 -3.74 -4.55
N LYS A 175 14.11 -2.91 -5.42
CA LYS A 175 13.23 -3.37 -6.50
C LYS A 175 13.75 -2.93 -7.87
N PRO A 176 13.85 -3.85 -8.85
CA PRO A 176 14.27 -3.51 -10.20
C PRO A 176 13.21 -2.72 -10.98
N ALA A 177 11.93 -2.95 -10.67
CA ALA A 177 10.79 -2.32 -11.34
C ALA A 177 9.70 -1.93 -10.31
N PHE A 178 9.99 -0.89 -9.54
CA PHE A 178 9.03 -0.27 -8.63
C PHE A 178 7.94 0.46 -9.43
N ASN A 179 6.67 0.21 -9.07
CA ASN A 179 5.52 0.92 -9.62
C ASN A 179 4.97 1.83 -8.51
N GLY A 180 4.97 3.14 -8.73
CA GLY A 180 4.50 4.10 -7.73
C GLY A 180 5.16 5.47 -7.87
N ILE A 181 5.13 6.20 -6.76
CA ILE A 181 5.68 7.54 -6.62
C ILE A 181 6.94 7.47 -5.76
N GLN A 182 8.00 8.13 -6.21
CA GLN A 182 9.25 8.33 -5.48
C GLN A 182 9.47 9.84 -5.33
N LEU A 183 9.64 10.28 -4.09
CA LEU A 183 10.00 11.65 -3.72
C LEU A 183 11.44 11.62 -3.22
N ASP A 184 12.31 12.41 -3.82
CA ASP A 184 13.71 12.52 -3.39
C ASP A 184 14.04 13.95 -2.97
N PHE A 185 14.92 14.04 -1.98
CA PHE A 185 15.45 15.26 -1.43
C PHE A 185 16.95 15.07 -1.18
N ALA A 186 17.77 16.04 -1.57
CA ALA A 186 19.20 16.01 -1.30
C ALA A 186 19.76 17.40 -1.01
N THR A 187 20.73 17.45 -0.10
CA THR A 187 21.57 18.61 0.26
C THR A 187 23.00 18.10 0.48
N ASP A 188 23.93 19.00 0.77
CA ASP A 188 25.32 18.64 1.03
C ASP A 188 25.51 17.64 2.20
N LYS A 189 24.64 17.65 3.21
CA LYS A 189 24.77 16.79 4.41
C LYS A 189 23.65 15.80 4.63
N TYR A 190 22.50 16.02 3.99
CA TYR A 190 21.30 15.23 4.22
C TYR A 190 20.69 14.80 2.90
N ALA A 191 20.22 13.57 2.84
CA ALA A 191 19.39 13.08 1.74
C ALA A 191 18.21 12.31 2.29
N GLY A 192 17.12 12.29 1.54
CA GLY A 192 15.90 11.58 1.90
C GLY A 192 15.16 11.10 0.67
N THR A 193 14.59 9.90 0.76
CA THR A 193 13.72 9.33 -0.26
C THR A 193 12.45 8.83 0.41
N VAL A 194 11.29 9.07 -0.20
CA VAL A 194 9.99 8.51 0.20
C VAL A 194 9.37 7.80 -0.99
N LEU A 195 8.87 6.59 -0.77
CA LEU A 195 8.23 5.74 -1.75
C LEU A 195 6.77 5.53 -1.38
N LEU A 196 5.86 5.66 -2.34
CA LEU A 196 4.44 5.42 -2.18
C LEU A 196 3.95 4.54 -3.32
N SER A 197 3.19 3.49 -3.01
CA SER A 197 2.64 2.60 -4.04
C SER A 197 1.36 1.90 -3.57
N ARG A 198 0.45 1.62 -4.50
CA ARG A 198 -0.57 0.60 -4.33
C ARG A 198 -0.07 -0.69 -4.97
N ILE A 199 0.48 -1.58 -4.16
CA ILE A 199 1.15 -2.79 -4.63
C ILE A 199 0.18 -3.90 -5.02
N SER A 200 -1.05 -3.90 -4.50
CA SER A 200 -2.12 -4.78 -4.99
C SER A 200 -2.80 -4.17 -6.22
N ASN A 201 -3.01 -4.96 -7.29
CA ASN A 201 -3.63 -4.49 -8.53
C ASN A 201 -3.03 -3.15 -9.03
N PRO A 202 -1.69 -3.08 -9.24
CA PRO A 202 -1.08 -1.89 -9.80
C PRO A 202 -1.57 -1.70 -11.22
N VAL A 203 -1.93 -0.46 -11.58
CA VAL A 203 -2.25 -0.12 -12.97
C VAL A 203 -0.92 -0.05 -13.73
N ARG A 204 -0.80 -0.87 -14.79
CA ARG A 204 0.41 -0.97 -15.66
C ARG A 204 0.08 -0.68 -17.13
N ALA A 205 -1.11 -0.16 -17.38
CA ALA A 205 -1.63 0.13 -18.71
C ALA A 205 -2.56 1.33 -18.61
N SER A 206 -2.72 2.06 -19.72
CA SER A 206 -3.68 3.16 -19.75
C SER A 206 -5.09 2.66 -19.54
N VAL A 207 -5.80 3.27 -18.59
CA VAL A 207 -7.19 2.95 -18.29
C VAL A 207 -8.07 4.13 -18.67
N SER A 208 -9.15 3.86 -19.41
CA SER A 208 -10.10 4.93 -19.81
C SER A 208 -10.87 5.49 -18.62
N ASN A 209 -11.04 4.69 -17.57
CA ASN A 209 -11.67 5.04 -16.30
C ASN A 209 -10.73 4.66 -15.16
N ALA A 210 -10.83 5.34 -14.01
CA ALA A 210 -10.01 5.02 -12.84
C ALA A 210 -10.25 3.57 -12.35
N ASP A 211 -9.18 2.83 -12.04
CA ASP A 211 -9.27 1.52 -11.38
C ASP A 211 -9.54 1.73 -9.90
N THR A 212 -10.80 1.48 -9.52
CA THR A 212 -11.31 1.71 -8.18
C THR A 212 -11.37 0.42 -7.36
N ARG A 213 -10.99 0.50 -6.09
CA ARG A 213 -10.91 -0.64 -5.16
C ARG A 213 -11.41 -0.27 -3.78
N THR A 214 -12.12 -1.19 -3.14
CA THR A 214 -12.47 -1.08 -1.72
C THR A 214 -11.35 -1.58 -0.83
N ASN A 215 -10.73 -2.71 -1.20
CA ASN A 215 -9.59 -3.28 -0.49
C ASN A 215 -8.34 -3.11 -1.35
N ALA A 216 -7.25 -2.63 -0.74
CA ALA A 216 -5.98 -2.45 -1.41
C ALA A 216 -4.82 -2.66 -0.45
N THR A 217 -3.73 -3.27 -0.91
CA THR A 217 -2.44 -3.28 -0.21
C THR A 217 -1.62 -2.11 -0.70
N ASN A 218 -1.31 -1.18 0.22
CA ASN A 218 -0.44 -0.05 -0.03
C ASN A 218 0.95 -0.31 0.54
N MET A 219 1.94 0.37 -0.02
CA MET A 219 3.31 0.39 0.48
C MET A 219 3.77 1.83 0.64
N ILE A 220 4.37 2.11 1.80
CA ILE A 220 5.05 3.35 2.11
C ILE A 220 6.47 2.98 2.54
N GLY A 221 7.46 3.60 1.93
CA GLY A 221 8.87 3.40 2.25
C GLY A 221 9.57 4.73 2.43
N GLY A 222 10.65 4.75 3.20
CA GLY A 222 11.49 5.93 3.35
C GLY A 222 12.91 5.58 3.74
N ARG A 223 13.86 6.39 3.27
CA ARG A 223 15.25 6.41 3.74
C ARG A 223 15.63 7.84 4.07
N ALA A 224 16.31 8.05 5.18
CA ALA A 224 16.96 9.31 5.52
C ALA A 224 18.45 9.05 5.76
N LEU A 225 19.29 9.94 5.25
CA LEU A 225 20.75 9.90 5.36
C LEU A 225 21.26 11.19 5.98
N ALA A 226 22.27 11.07 6.83
CA ALA A 226 23.02 12.19 7.38
C ALA A 226 24.52 11.90 7.33
N GLN A 227 25.28 12.80 6.72
CA GLN A 227 26.73 12.76 6.74
C GLN A 227 27.26 13.33 8.06
N VAL A 228 28.08 12.56 8.76
CA VAL A 228 28.70 12.91 10.03
C VAL A 228 30.21 13.03 9.83
N GLY A 229 30.71 14.27 9.83
CA GLY A 229 32.09 14.55 9.42
C GLY A 229 32.27 14.36 7.92
N ASP A 230 33.48 14.00 7.49
CA ASP A 230 33.81 13.92 6.07
C ASP A 230 33.71 12.48 5.52
N PHE A 231 33.76 11.48 6.40
CA PHE A 231 33.98 10.07 6.03
C PHE A 231 32.89 9.11 6.53
N VAL A 232 31.94 9.54 7.39
CA VAL A 232 30.85 8.68 7.88
C VAL A 232 29.50 9.16 7.39
N THR A 233 28.65 8.24 6.94
CA THR A 233 27.23 8.46 6.69
C THR A 233 26.43 7.51 7.55
N VAL A 234 25.43 8.04 8.24
CA VAL A 234 24.44 7.22 8.97
C VAL A 234 23.10 7.32 8.26
N GLY A 235 22.33 6.24 8.29
CA GLY A 235 21.04 6.21 7.66
C GLY A 235 20.01 5.42 8.45
N ALA A 236 18.75 5.84 8.32
CA ALA A 236 17.61 5.10 8.82
C ALA A 236 16.65 4.80 7.66
N THR A 237 16.07 3.60 7.67
CA THR A 237 15.07 3.16 6.70
C THR A 237 13.82 2.68 7.41
N TRP A 238 12.69 2.87 6.76
CA TRP A 238 11.42 2.29 7.18
C TRP A 238 10.61 1.92 5.96
N VAL A 239 10.09 0.71 5.90
CA VAL A 239 9.27 0.22 4.81
C VAL A 239 8.08 -0.50 5.41
N ASN A 240 6.88 -0.17 4.94
CA ASN A 240 5.64 -0.75 5.44
C ASN A 240 4.74 -1.09 4.26
N ALA A 241 4.38 -2.36 4.14
CA ALA A 241 3.36 -2.85 3.24
C ALA A 241 2.16 -3.28 4.08
N HIS A 242 0.99 -2.68 3.85
CA HIS A 242 -0.20 -2.91 4.68
C HIS A 242 -1.48 -2.95 3.85
N ASN A 243 -2.42 -3.78 4.29
CA ASN A 243 -3.75 -3.84 3.74
C ASN A 243 -4.58 -2.67 4.27
N THR A 244 -5.35 -2.07 3.37
CA THR A 244 -6.28 -0.97 3.63
C THR A 244 -7.65 -1.33 3.11
N ARG A 245 -8.66 -0.73 3.74
CA ARG A 245 -10.07 -0.90 3.42
C ARG A 245 -10.75 0.45 3.48
N THR A 246 -11.30 0.90 2.37
CA THR A 246 -11.84 2.27 2.23
C THR A 246 -13.17 2.46 2.95
N THR A 247 -13.86 1.38 3.32
CA THR A 247 -15.11 1.42 4.09
C THR A 247 -14.89 1.68 5.59
N LEU A 248 -13.66 1.51 6.10
CA LEU A 248 -13.30 1.86 7.48
C LEU A 248 -12.95 3.35 7.61
N GLY A 249 -13.25 3.93 8.76
CA GLY A 249 -12.73 5.24 9.14
C GLY A 249 -11.22 5.19 9.27
N SER A 250 -10.52 6.20 8.73
CA SER A 250 -9.05 6.31 8.81
C SER A 250 -8.50 6.43 10.25
N PHE A 251 -9.37 6.61 11.25
CA PHE A 251 -9.02 6.72 12.67
C PHE A 251 -9.39 5.48 13.51
N ASP A 252 -10.16 4.54 12.95
CA ASP A 252 -10.63 3.35 13.68
C ASP A 252 -9.65 2.16 13.56
N SER A 253 -8.65 2.28 12.67
CA SER A 253 -7.60 1.28 12.48
C SER A 253 -6.21 1.92 12.46
N ASN A 254 -5.19 1.19 12.92
CA ASN A 254 -3.81 1.66 12.86
C ASN A 254 -3.28 1.52 11.42
N PRO A 255 -2.96 2.63 10.72
CA PRO A 255 -2.57 2.58 9.31
C PRO A 255 -1.27 1.81 9.06
N THR A 256 -0.42 1.61 10.08
CA THR A 256 0.84 0.86 9.91
C THR A 256 0.69 -0.65 10.12
N ARG A 257 -0.36 -1.09 10.82
CA ARG A 257 -0.63 -2.51 11.08
C ARG A 257 -1.57 -3.15 10.06
N GLY A 258 -2.20 -2.32 9.23
CA GLY A 258 -3.15 -2.73 8.23
C GLY A 258 -4.44 -3.27 8.82
N THR A 259 -5.34 -3.71 7.95
CA THR A 259 -6.63 -4.28 8.32
C THR A 259 -7.02 -5.42 7.38
N LEU A 260 -7.88 -6.32 7.85
CA LEU A 260 -8.49 -7.34 7.00
C LEU A 260 -9.39 -6.70 5.94
N GLY A 261 -9.31 -7.20 4.71
CA GLY A 261 -10.21 -6.79 3.63
C GLY A 261 -11.66 -7.18 3.91
N ASP A 262 -12.62 -6.48 3.32
CA ASP A 262 -14.06 -6.69 3.54
C ASP A 262 -14.49 -8.16 3.45
N GLY A 263 -13.97 -8.92 2.47
CA GLY A 263 -14.34 -10.34 2.29
C GLY A 263 -13.78 -11.25 3.39
N GLN A 264 -12.58 -10.98 3.87
CA GLN A 264 -11.93 -11.80 4.91
C GLN A 264 -12.51 -11.49 6.29
N ALA A 265 -12.90 -10.25 6.54
CA ALA A 265 -13.35 -9.79 7.84
C ALA A 265 -14.82 -10.16 8.16
N ARG A 266 -15.67 -10.33 7.13
CA ARG A 266 -17.11 -10.61 7.26
C ARG A 266 -17.46 -12.07 7.52
N VAL A 267 -16.52 -13.00 7.35
CA VAL A 267 -16.80 -14.44 7.46
C VAL A 267 -15.91 -15.01 8.56
N PRO A 268 -16.47 -15.73 9.54
CA PRO A 268 -15.65 -16.39 10.56
C PRO A 268 -14.73 -17.42 9.93
N ILE A 269 -13.72 -17.82 10.69
CA ILE A 269 -12.84 -18.93 10.34
C ILE A 269 -13.51 -20.21 10.83
N ASN A 270 -13.82 -21.11 9.91
CA ASN A 270 -14.49 -22.36 10.25
C ASN A 270 -13.53 -23.53 10.32
N ALA A 271 -12.35 -23.43 9.69
CA ALA A 271 -11.36 -24.47 9.78
C ALA A 271 -9.94 -23.90 9.76
N ILE A 272 -9.09 -24.49 10.60
CA ILE A 272 -7.65 -24.23 10.64
C ILE A 272 -6.94 -25.58 10.56
N ALA A 273 -5.87 -25.68 9.78
CA ALA A 273 -5.01 -26.85 9.76
C ALA A 273 -3.57 -26.47 10.03
N LEU A 274 -2.91 -27.23 10.91
CA LEU A 274 -1.47 -27.15 11.12
C LEU A 274 -0.81 -28.21 10.26
N VAL A 275 0.16 -27.81 9.44
CA VAL A 275 0.96 -28.71 8.62
C VAL A 275 2.37 -28.71 9.19
N LEU A 276 2.78 -29.87 9.70
CA LEU A 276 4.11 -30.08 10.23
C LEU A 276 4.87 -31.01 9.28
N SER A 277 6.02 -30.57 8.79
CA SER A 277 6.85 -31.31 7.84
C SER A 277 8.32 -31.24 8.21
N ASP A 278 9.13 -32.06 7.57
CA ASP A 278 10.58 -31.93 7.56
C ASP A 278 11.00 -30.60 6.90
N ASP A 279 11.97 -29.86 7.48
CA ASP A 279 12.54 -28.66 6.83
C ASP A 279 13.62 -29.03 5.80
N SER A 280 14.27 -30.19 5.95
CA SER A 280 15.25 -30.77 5.02
C SER A 280 14.77 -32.11 4.44
N PRO A 281 13.62 -32.16 3.73
CA PRO A 281 13.01 -33.42 3.31
C PRO A 281 13.87 -34.25 2.34
N GLU A 282 14.90 -33.67 1.72
CA GLU A 282 15.78 -34.34 0.76
C GLU A 282 16.68 -35.42 1.39
N ASP A 283 16.95 -35.33 2.70
CA ASP A 283 17.80 -36.32 3.37
C ASP A 283 17.05 -37.59 3.79
N GLY A 284 15.71 -37.51 3.83
CA GLY A 284 14.82 -38.64 4.14
C GLY A 284 14.89 -39.15 5.57
N GLU A 285 15.61 -38.49 6.49
CA GLU A 285 15.87 -38.98 7.84
C GLU A 285 15.78 -37.86 8.88
N GLY A 286 14.99 -38.06 9.95
CA GLY A 286 15.03 -37.17 11.12
C GLY A 286 14.29 -35.84 10.97
N GLY A 287 13.08 -35.87 10.42
CA GLY A 287 12.21 -34.71 10.29
C GLY A 287 11.44 -34.38 11.57
N THR A 288 10.27 -33.74 11.44
CA THR A 288 9.48 -33.25 12.58
C THR A 288 9.16 -34.36 13.58
N ALA A 289 9.40 -34.09 14.88
CA ALA A 289 8.87 -34.86 16.00
C ALA A 289 7.85 -34.03 16.82
N LEU A 290 6.58 -34.44 16.81
CA LEU A 290 5.48 -33.83 17.58
C LEU A 290 5.16 -34.64 18.84
N PHE A 291 5.45 -34.06 20.00
CA PHE A 291 5.20 -34.67 21.31
C PHE A 291 3.79 -34.38 21.85
N SER A 292 3.31 -33.15 21.66
CA SER A 292 1.98 -32.73 22.08
C SER A 292 1.49 -31.55 21.27
N HIS A 293 0.17 -31.43 21.15
CA HIS A 293 -0.51 -30.26 20.62
C HIS A 293 -1.64 -29.88 21.59
N ASP A 294 -1.93 -28.59 21.67
CA ASP A 294 -3.04 -28.03 22.42
C ASP A 294 -3.59 -26.80 21.67
N LEU A 295 -4.79 -26.39 22.05
CA LEU A 295 -5.52 -25.27 21.48
C LEU A 295 -6.12 -24.44 22.62
N VAL A 296 -5.90 -23.13 22.56
CA VAL A 296 -6.58 -22.17 23.41
C VAL A 296 -7.37 -21.23 22.53
N VAL A 297 -8.67 -21.07 22.81
CA VAL A 297 -9.52 -20.11 22.13
C VAL A 297 -10.07 -19.09 23.11
N VAL A 298 -10.26 -17.86 22.65
CA VAL A 298 -10.98 -16.84 23.39
C VAL A 298 -12.27 -16.54 22.65
N ARG A 299 -13.40 -16.66 23.36
CA ARG A 299 -14.73 -16.25 22.88
C ARG A 299 -15.15 -14.95 23.55
N GLU A 300 -15.93 -14.14 22.84
CA GLU A 300 -16.60 -12.96 23.37
C GLU A 300 -18.11 -13.08 23.15
N ASP A 301 -18.89 -13.01 24.23
CA ASP A 301 -20.33 -12.81 24.14
C ASP A 301 -20.60 -11.31 23.92
N PHE A 302 -20.97 -10.97 22.68
CA PHE A 302 -21.17 -9.58 22.27
C PHE A 302 -22.40 -8.91 22.89
N GLN A 303 -23.31 -9.66 23.53
CA GLN A 303 -24.47 -9.06 24.19
C GLN A 303 -24.13 -8.44 25.55
N ASN A 304 -23.20 -9.06 26.29
CA ASN A 304 -22.82 -8.64 27.64
C ASN A 304 -21.34 -8.27 27.78
N GLY A 305 -20.53 -8.48 26.73
CA GLY A 305 -19.10 -8.18 26.69
C GLY A 305 -18.24 -9.15 27.49
N ILE A 306 -18.75 -10.32 27.87
CA ILE A 306 -18.01 -11.32 28.65
C ILE A 306 -17.03 -12.05 27.72
N ARG A 307 -15.76 -12.08 28.13
CA ARG A 307 -14.72 -12.86 27.46
C ARG A 307 -14.37 -14.10 28.28
N GLU A 308 -14.33 -15.24 27.61
CA GLU A 308 -13.97 -16.53 28.21
C GLU A 308 -12.83 -17.17 27.43
N THR A 309 -11.89 -17.78 28.15
CA THR A 309 -10.78 -18.54 27.58
C THR A 309 -11.06 -20.02 27.77
N LEU A 310 -11.03 -20.78 26.69
CA LEU A 310 -11.33 -22.21 26.65
C LEU A 310 -10.11 -22.96 26.11
N THR A 311 -9.83 -24.12 26.68
CA THR A 311 -8.74 -25.02 26.27
C THR A 311 -9.28 -26.16 25.42
N LEU A 312 -8.42 -26.96 24.78
CA LEU A 312 -8.84 -28.10 23.97
C LEU A 312 -9.80 -29.04 24.71
N ALA A 313 -9.58 -29.25 26.02
CA ALA A 313 -10.43 -30.10 26.86
C ALA A 313 -11.87 -29.57 27.02
N ASP A 314 -12.08 -28.26 26.86
CA ASP A 314 -13.40 -27.64 26.92
C ASP A 314 -14.11 -27.67 25.55
N LEU A 315 -13.36 -27.90 24.46
CA LEU A 315 -13.84 -27.82 23.08
C LEU A 315 -14.25 -29.17 22.50
N THR A 316 -13.92 -30.28 23.17
CA THR A 316 -14.32 -31.62 22.77
C THR A 316 -14.46 -32.57 23.97
N ASN A 317 -15.44 -33.46 23.91
CA ASN A 317 -15.57 -34.57 24.87
C ASN A 317 -14.70 -35.79 24.51
N ASP A 318 -14.18 -35.83 23.28
CA ASP A 318 -13.36 -36.94 22.77
C ASP A 318 -12.18 -36.38 21.97
N PRO A 319 -11.01 -36.14 22.63
CA PRO A 319 -9.83 -35.59 21.97
C PRO A 319 -9.21 -36.54 20.94
N THR A 320 -9.73 -37.77 20.80
CA THR A 320 -9.32 -38.69 19.74
C THR A 320 -10.10 -38.49 18.44
N ARG A 321 -11.22 -37.77 18.48
CA ARG A 321 -12.04 -37.42 17.31
C ARG A 321 -11.82 -36.01 16.83
N TRP A 322 -11.47 -35.08 17.72
CA TRP A 322 -11.20 -33.70 17.36
C TRP A 322 -10.05 -33.10 18.19
N PRO A 323 -9.07 -32.43 17.57
CA PRO A 323 -8.86 -32.26 16.13
C PRO A 323 -8.56 -33.58 15.41
N VAL A 324 -8.81 -33.62 14.10
CA VAL A 324 -8.51 -34.79 13.27
C VAL A 324 -7.05 -34.73 12.82
N ILE A 325 -6.24 -35.70 13.26
CA ILE A 325 -4.83 -35.80 12.88
C ILE A 325 -4.68 -36.78 11.71
N GLU A 326 -4.15 -36.27 10.61
CA GLU A 326 -3.86 -37.01 9.38
C GLU A 326 -2.35 -37.11 9.13
N GLY A 327 -1.91 -38.23 8.59
CA GLY A 327 -0.49 -38.47 8.29
C GLY A 327 0.40 -38.66 9.52
N GLY A 328 1.70 -38.51 9.29
CA GLY A 328 2.75 -38.91 10.24
C GLY A 328 2.76 -40.41 10.54
N PHE A 329 3.74 -40.83 11.33
CA PHE A 329 3.82 -42.19 11.87
C PHE A 329 4.22 -42.15 13.34
N ARG A 330 3.71 -43.10 14.13
CA ARG A 330 3.97 -43.12 15.58
C ARG A 330 5.35 -43.72 15.86
N GLU A 331 6.15 -42.99 16.61
CA GLU A 331 7.36 -43.47 17.27
C GLU A 331 7.14 -43.56 18.79
N GLU A 332 8.17 -43.95 19.55
CA GLU A 332 8.09 -44.09 21.00
C GLU A 332 7.83 -42.74 21.70
N GLY A 333 6.56 -42.40 21.88
CA GLY A 333 6.10 -41.24 22.64
C GLY A 333 5.88 -39.95 21.85
N PHE A 334 5.96 -39.99 20.52
CA PHE A 334 5.69 -38.84 19.64
C PHE A 334 5.22 -39.28 18.24
N LEU A 335 4.68 -38.33 17.48
CA LEU A 335 4.32 -38.50 16.08
C LEU A 335 5.44 -37.89 15.21
N ALA A 336 5.92 -38.64 14.23
CA ALA A 336 7.02 -38.24 13.37
C ALA A 336 6.58 -37.99 11.93
N ALA A 337 7.23 -37.05 11.25
CA ALA A 337 7.13 -36.82 9.81
C ALA A 337 8.52 -36.59 9.21
N ASN A 338 9.03 -37.60 8.51
CA ASN A 338 10.35 -37.59 7.87
C ASN A 338 10.22 -37.48 6.35
N GLY A 339 11.17 -36.79 5.72
CA GLY A 339 11.22 -36.63 4.27
C GLY A 339 9.93 -35.99 3.75
N ILE A 340 9.28 -36.63 2.78
CA ILE A 340 8.04 -36.11 2.17
C ILE A 340 6.78 -36.28 3.04
N GLN A 341 6.89 -36.92 4.21
CA GLN A 341 5.74 -37.12 5.11
C GLN A 341 5.34 -35.81 5.80
N ARG A 342 4.06 -35.71 6.16
CA ARG A 342 3.52 -34.56 6.88
C ARG A 342 2.57 -35.04 7.97
N ILE A 343 2.58 -34.33 9.09
CA ILE A 343 1.53 -34.39 10.11
C ILE A 343 0.58 -33.23 9.84
N ILE A 344 -0.70 -33.51 9.69
CA ILE A 344 -1.72 -32.49 9.44
C ILE A 344 -2.72 -32.56 10.59
N ILE A 345 -2.79 -31.51 11.41
CA ILE A 345 -3.76 -31.41 12.51
C ILE A 345 -4.90 -30.51 12.06
N ASN A 346 -6.08 -31.08 11.84
CA ASN A 346 -7.27 -30.38 11.35
C ASN A 346 -8.19 -29.99 12.51
N TYR A 347 -8.32 -28.68 12.70
CA TYR A 347 -9.27 -28.06 13.61
C TYR A 347 -10.45 -27.53 12.79
N ASP A 348 -11.37 -28.42 12.43
CA ASP A 348 -12.63 -28.05 11.76
C ASP A 348 -13.70 -27.75 12.82
N PHE A 349 -14.09 -26.48 12.97
CA PHE A 349 -15.09 -26.05 13.95
C PHE A 349 -16.52 -26.44 13.55
N ASN A 350 -16.74 -26.99 12.35
CA ASN A 350 -18.01 -27.57 11.96
C ASN A 350 -18.11 -29.08 12.23
N ASP A 351 -17.02 -29.71 12.68
CA ASP A 351 -17.01 -31.15 12.99
C ASP A 351 -17.99 -31.46 14.13
N PRO A 352 -18.85 -32.49 14.02
CA PRO A 352 -19.77 -32.86 15.10
C PRO A 352 -19.11 -33.20 16.46
N ALA A 353 -17.81 -33.52 16.47
CA ALA A 353 -17.03 -33.75 17.69
C ALA A 353 -16.52 -32.45 18.35
N TYR A 354 -16.61 -31.32 17.65
CA TYR A 354 -16.43 -29.99 18.23
C TYR A 354 -17.70 -29.58 18.99
N ILE A 355 -17.53 -29.24 20.28
CA ILE A 355 -18.62 -28.80 21.17
C ILE A 355 -18.39 -27.40 21.73
N GLY A 356 -17.39 -26.69 21.19
CA GLY A 356 -17.04 -25.34 21.61
C GLY A 356 -18.04 -24.28 21.15
N PRO A 357 -17.72 -22.99 21.38
CA PRO A 357 -18.56 -21.88 20.97
C PRO A 357 -18.70 -21.77 19.45
N ASP A 358 -19.74 -21.07 18.99
CA ASP A 358 -19.91 -20.75 17.56
C ASP A 358 -18.67 -19.97 17.05
N PRO A 359 -18.14 -20.30 15.86
CA PRO A 359 -16.98 -19.61 15.28
C PRO A 359 -17.12 -18.08 15.18
N THR A 360 -18.36 -17.55 15.13
CA THR A 360 -18.63 -16.11 15.14
C THR A 360 -18.32 -15.44 16.48
N GLU A 361 -18.31 -16.19 17.58
CA GLU A 361 -17.95 -15.70 18.92
C GLU A 361 -16.43 -15.72 19.16
N LEU A 362 -15.67 -16.42 18.33
CA LEU A 362 -14.22 -16.56 18.49
C LEU A 362 -13.50 -15.26 18.11
N VAL A 363 -12.73 -14.71 19.03
CA VAL A 363 -11.93 -13.48 18.81
C VAL A 363 -10.43 -13.77 18.72
N LYS A 364 -9.99 -14.94 19.21
CA LYS A 364 -8.58 -15.35 19.21
C LYS A 364 -8.46 -16.86 19.25
N VAL A 365 -7.48 -17.38 18.50
CA VAL A 365 -7.08 -18.79 18.52
C VAL A 365 -5.56 -18.87 18.68
N THR A 366 -5.11 -19.60 19.68
CA THR A 366 -3.70 -19.78 20.02
C THR A 366 -3.37 -21.27 19.99
N PHE A 367 -2.34 -21.64 19.23
CA PHE A 367 -1.83 -23.01 19.18
C PHE A 367 -0.63 -23.15 20.09
N ASP A 368 -0.52 -24.32 20.72
CA ASP A 368 0.60 -24.69 21.58
C ASP A 368 1.10 -26.09 21.21
N LEU A 369 2.33 -26.15 20.70
CA LEU A 369 2.95 -27.37 20.20
C LEU A 369 4.23 -27.65 20.98
N VAL A 370 4.51 -28.93 21.24
CA VAL A 370 5.84 -29.36 21.70
C VAL A 370 6.49 -30.16 20.56
N LEU A 371 7.54 -29.57 19.99
CA LEU A 371 8.22 -30.05 18.79
C LEU A 371 9.71 -30.26 19.05
N ALA A 372 10.34 -31.15 18.28
CA ALA A 372 11.79 -31.28 18.18
C ALA A 372 12.18 -31.71 16.76
N ASN A 373 13.48 -31.86 16.54
CA ASN A 373 14.15 -32.22 15.30
C ASN A 373 14.05 -31.13 14.21
N ASP A 374 14.19 -31.52 12.94
CA ASP A 374 14.15 -30.66 11.78
C ASP A 374 12.70 -30.41 11.33
N TYR A 375 11.99 -29.55 12.06
CA TYR A 375 10.59 -29.25 11.80
C TYR A 375 10.40 -27.96 10.99
N LYS A 376 9.36 -27.98 10.16
CA LYS A 376 8.72 -26.81 9.56
C LYS A 376 7.24 -26.82 9.96
N VAL A 377 6.78 -25.69 10.51
CA VAL A 377 5.39 -25.49 10.93
C VAL A 377 4.74 -24.45 10.02
N GLU A 378 3.68 -24.87 9.36
CA GLU A 378 2.85 -23.99 8.53
C GLU A 378 1.38 -24.08 8.96
N VAL A 379 0.63 -23.02 8.72
CA VAL A 379 -0.80 -22.95 9.02
C VAL A 379 -1.63 -22.64 7.78
N TRP A 380 -2.78 -23.28 7.71
CA TRP A 380 -3.82 -23.06 6.73
C TRP A 380 -5.13 -22.65 7.41
N SER A 381 -5.96 -21.86 6.72
CA SER A 381 -7.38 -21.74 7.06
C SER A 381 -8.25 -21.60 5.82
N ASP A 382 -9.55 -21.81 6.01
CA ASP A 382 -10.58 -21.60 5.00
C ASP A 382 -10.75 -20.13 4.56
N ARG A 383 -10.02 -19.19 5.19
CA ARG A 383 -9.97 -17.75 4.83
C ARG A 383 -8.63 -17.29 4.25
N GLN A 384 -7.63 -18.17 4.15
CA GLN A 384 -6.37 -17.86 3.46
C GLN A 384 -6.58 -17.90 1.94
N THR A 385 -6.70 -16.72 1.32
CA THR A 385 -6.93 -16.59 -0.12
C THR A 385 -5.63 -16.68 -0.91
N GLY A 386 -5.59 -17.53 -1.93
CA GLY A 386 -4.51 -17.66 -2.90
C GLY A 386 -4.95 -17.41 -4.34
N GLN A 387 -4.23 -18.00 -5.28
CA GLN A 387 -4.63 -18.03 -6.70
C GLN A 387 -5.84 -18.97 -6.92
N GLU A 388 -5.94 -20.02 -6.11
CA GLU A 388 -7.04 -20.98 -6.14
C GLU A 388 -8.00 -20.79 -4.99
N THR A 389 -9.22 -21.30 -5.15
CA THR A 389 -10.18 -21.40 -4.05
C THR A 389 -9.59 -22.31 -2.95
N PRO A 390 -9.66 -21.91 -1.67
CA PRO A 390 -9.20 -22.75 -0.57
C PRO A 390 -9.89 -24.13 -0.61
N PRO A 391 -9.17 -25.23 -0.34
CA PRO A 391 -9.79 -26.55 -0.18
C PRO A 391 -10.73 -26.58 1.04
N GLU A 392 -11.62 -27.55 1.07
CA GLU A 392 -12.46 -27.80 2.25
C GLU A 392 -11.69 -28.66 3.27
N ALA A 393 -11.95 -28.44 4.55
CA ALA A 393 -11.44 -29.29 5.62
C ALA A 393 -12.22 -30.63 5.68
N PRO A 394 -11.63 -31.71 6.23
CA PRO A 394 -10.25 -31.82 6.68
C PRO A 394 -9.25 -31.88 5.53
N LEU A 395 -8.11 -31.24 5.70
CA LEU A 395 -6.99 -31.36 4.79
C LEU A 395 -6.31 -32.72 4.95
N THR A 396 -5.96 -33.29 3.81
CA THR A 396 -5.15 -34.51 3.68
C THR A 396 -3.88 -34.21 2.88
N ARG A 397 -2.92 -35.12 2.94
CA ARG A 397 -1.72 -35.05 2.10
C ARG A 397 -2.08 -34.90 0.61
N ALA A 398 -3.06 -35.67 0.12
CA ALA A 398 -3.51 -35.60 -1.28
C ALA A 398 -4.04 -34.20 -1.62
N THR A 399 -4.84 -33.59 -0.74
CA THR A 399 -5.34 -32.23 -0.98
C THR A 399 -4.22 -31.19 -1.00
N LEU A 400 -3.21 -31.31 -0.15
CA LEU A 400 -2.05 -30.40 -0.17
C LEU A 400 -1.25 -30.56 -1.47
N ASP A 401 -1.02 -31.80 -1.92
CA ASP A 401 -0.28 -32.11 -3.15
C ASP A 401 -1.04 -31.65 -4.41
N GLU A 402 -2.36 -31.84 -4.46
CA GLU A 402 -3.19 -31.56 -5.65
C GLU A 402 -3.64 -30.10 -5.76
N ARG A 403 -4.01 -29.46 -4.64
CA ARG A 403 -4.59 -28.11 -4.62
C ARG A 403 -3.58 -27.03 -4.26
N ASN A 404 -2.43 -27.41 -3.69
CA ASN A 404 -1.36 -26.51 -3.29
C ASN A 404 -1.86 -25.22 -2.61
N PRO A 405 -2.63 -25.32 -1.51
CA PRO A 405 -3.21 -24.17 -0.86
C PRO A 405 -2.13 -23.24 -0.30
N VAL A 406 -2.49 -21.97 -0.06
CA VAL A 406 -1.57 -21.03 0.60
C VAL A 406 -1.38 -21.46 2.05
N LEU A 407 -0.14 -21.76 2.41
CA LEU A 407 0.30 -22.06 3.77
C LEU A 407 1.12 -20.87 4.30
N LEU A 408 0.87 -20.47 5.54
CA LEU A 408 1.64 -19.43 6.22
C LEU A 408 2.68 -20.10 7.10
N GLU A 409 3.95 -19.85 6.83
CA GLU A 409 5.04 -20.31 7.68
C GLU A 409 4.97 -19.61 9.05
N ILE A 410 5.09 -20.41 10.10
CA ILE A 410 5.04 -19.98 11.50
C ILE A 410 6.38 -20.13 12.18
N ALA A 411 7.06 -21.24 11.93
CA ALA A 411 8.35 -21.54 12.54
C ALA A 411 9.07 -22.66 11.80
N ARG A 412 10.40 -22.60 11.81
CA ARG A 412 11.26 -23.70 11.36
C ARG A 412 12.32 -24.06 12.40
N ALA A 413 13.00 -25.17 12.20
CA ALA A 413 14.15 -25.57 13.00
C ALA A 413 15.37 -24.70 12.65
N PRO A 414 16.16 -24.26 13.65
CA PRO A 414 17.40 -23.53 13.37
C PRO A 414 18.45 -24.39 12.65
N ASP A 415 18.43 -25.69 12.92
CA ASP A 415 19.39 -26.68 12.44
C ASP A 415 18.66 -27.99 12.11
N ASN A 416 19.23 -28.78 11.21
CA ASN A 416 18.77 -30.14 10.90
C ASN A 416 19.15 -31.13 12.02
N THR A 417 18.45 -30.98 13.16
CA THR A 417 18.63 -31.80 14.37
C THR A 417 17.77 -33.06 14.26
N LYS A 418 18.29 -34.23 14.69
CA LYS A 418 17.60 -35.53 14.53
C LYS A 418 17.45 -36.33 15.81
N ASP A 419 18.04 -35.88 16.91
CA ASP A 419 18.18 -36.62 18.17
C ASP A 419 17.22 -36.14 19.28
N GLY A 420 16.33 -35.20 18.96
CA GLY A 420 15.37 -34.61 19.88
C GLY A 420 15.97 -33.60 20.87
N SER A 421 17.25 -33.23 20.74
CA SER A 421 17.96 -32.35 21.68
C SER A 421 17.44 -30.91 21.66
N ASN A 422 16.89 -30.46 20.53
CA ASN A 422 16.33 -29.12 20.35
C ASN A 422 14.84 -29.01 20.74
N ARG A 423 14.32 -29.91 21.58
CA ARG A 423 12.92 -29.92 22.00
C ARG A 423 12.49 -28.57 22.57
N ARG A 424 11.42 -28.01 22.02
CA ARG A 424 10.87 -26.72 22.45
C ARG A 424 9.35 -26.67 22.41
N ARG A 425 8.80 -25.76 23.20
CA ARG A 425 7.39 -25.38 23.16
C ARG A 425 7.23 -24.19 22.20
N LEU A 426 6.37 -24.33 21.20
CA LEU A 426 6.02 -23.32 20.23
C LEU A 426 4.58 -22.86 20.49
N VAL A 427 4.41 -21.62 20.92
CA VAL A 427 3.10 -21.00 21.15
C VAL A 427 2.93 -19.83 20.20
N PHE A 428 1.83 -19.81 19.44
CA PHE A 428 1.56 -18.71 18.52
C PHE A 428 0.06 -18.44 18.36
N ASP A 429 -0.25 -17.16 18.18
CA ASP A 429 -1.59 -16.71 17.85
C ASP A 429 -1.81 -16.79 16.34
N TYR A 430 -2.93 -17.37 15.95
CA TYR A 430 -3.31 -17.46 14.56
C TYR A 430 -4.08 -16.21 14.09
N GLY A 431 -3.83 -15.81 12.84
CA GLY A 431 -4.50 -14.70 12.18
C GLY A 431 -4.07 -14.56 10.73
N LEU A 432 -4.85 -13.82 9.94
CA LEU A 432 -4.54 -13.53 8.55
C LEU A 432 -3.56 -12.34 8.44
N PRO A 433 -2.60 -12.35 7.50
CA PRO A 433 -1.63 -11.27 7.36
C PRO A 433 -2.28 -9.94 6.99
N THR A 434 -1.93 -8.87 7.72
CA THR A 434 -2.46 -7.51 7.50
C THR A 434 -1.39 -6.51 7.11
N ALA A 435 -0.18 -6.64 7.65
CA ALA A 435 0.94 -5.78 7.28
C ALA A 435 2.30 -6.44 7.54
N THR A 436 3.32 -5.91 6.89
CA THR A 436 4.73 -6.18 7.16
C THR A 436 5.46 -4.84 7.22
N GLN A 437 6.29 -4.66 8.25
CA GLN A 437 7.12 -3.48 8.38
C GLN A 437 8.56 -3.84 8.69
N ILE A 438 9.49 -3.13 8.04
CA ILE A 438 10.91 -3.30 8.23
C ILE A 438 11.49 -1.95 8.63
N TYR A 439 12.20 -1.92 9.74
CA TYR A 439 13.02 -0.79 10.16
C TYR A 439 14.48 -1.14 9.94
N GLY A 440 15.27 -0.19 9.46
CA GLY A 440 16.70 -0.41 9.25
C GLY A 440 17.55 0.74 9.73
N PHE A 441 18.76 0.39 10.17
CA PHE A 441 19.82 1.34 10.50
C PHE A 441 21.07 0.98 9.72
N THR A 442 21.69 1.99 9.11
CA THR A 442 22.92 1.85 8.33
C THR A 442 24.00 2.76 8.85
N ILE A 443 25.24 2.27 8.81
CA ILE A 443 26.45 3.06 9.00
C ILE A 443 27.42 2.73 7.87
N GLU A 444 27.89 3.77 7.21
CA GLU A 444 28.80 3.69 6.09
C GLU A 444 30.02 4.54 6.42
N ALA A 445 31.22 4.00 6.30
CA ALA A 445 32.47 4.74 6.47
C ALA A 445 33.34 4.55 5.23
N GLN A 446 33.84 5.65 4.66
CA GLN A 446 34.64 5.65 3.45
C GLN A 446 36.05 6.17 3.74
N ASP A 447 37.05 5.45 3.24
CA ASP A 447 38.48 5.79 3.32
C ASP A 447 38.98 6.17 4.73
N VAL A 448 38.52 5.45 5.76
CA VAL A 448 39.01 5.64 7.13
C VAL A 448 40.27 4.80 7.30
N LEU A 449 41.44 5.46 7.24
CA LEU A 449 42.75 4.79 7.27
C LEU A 449 42.91 3.76 6.14
N GLY A 450 42.31 4.01 4.97
CA GLY A 450 42.29 3.10 3.82
C GLY A 450 41.21 2.01 3.86
N PHE A 451 40.38 1.98 4.91
CA PHE A 451 39.27 1.04 5.03
C PHE A 451 37.93 1.66 4.61
N ASN A 452 37.11 0.87 3.94
CA ASN A 452 35.69 1.15 3.72
C ASN A 452 34.86 0.14 4.49
N PHE A 453 33.86 0.63 5.21
CA PHE A 453 32.97 -0.18 6.04
C PHE A 453 31.51 0.11 5.68
N TYR A 454 30.70 -0.94 5.65
CA TYR A 454 29.25 -0.86 5.54
C TYR A 454 28.65 -1.79 6.60
N GLY A 455 27.73 -1.29 7.40
CA GLY A 455 26.96 -2.08 8.35
C GLY A 455 25.48 -1.74 8.23
N GLU A 456 24.63 -2.77 8.26
CA GLU A 456 23.18 -2.65 8.27
C GLU A 456 22.59 -3.58 9.34
N TYR A 457 21.59 -3.09 10.07
CA TYR A 457 20.81 -3.85 11.04
C TYR A 457 19.34 -3.53 10.84
N ASP A 458 18.53 -4.57 10.67
CA ASP A 458 17.11 -4.48 10.36
C ASP A 458 16.25 -5.25 11.35
N ILE A 459 15.04 -4.73 11.56
CA ILE A 459 13.98 -5.36 12.34
C ILE A 459 12.76 -5.50 11.46
N ASN A 460 12.35 -6.73 11.20
CA ASN A 460 11.11 -7.07 10.52
C ASN A 460 10.00 -7.31 11.57
N GLN A 461 8.80 -6.82 11.29
CA GLN A 461 7.59 -7.10 12.06
C GLN A 461 6.43 -7.42 11.12
N LYS A 462 5.84 -8.60 11.29
CA LYS A 462 4.67 -9.05 10.55
C LYS A 462 3.44 -8.97 11.44
N PHE A 463 2.38 -8.33 10.98
CA PHE A 463 1.09 -8.21 11.68
C PHE A 463 0.05 -9.16 11.10
N ARG A 464 -0.77 -9.70 11.99
CA ARG A 464 -1.87 -10.59 11.67
C ARG A 464 -3.09 -10.22 12.51
N GLN A 465 -4.27 -10.45 11.97
CA GLN A 465 -5.55 -10.25 12.67
C GLN A 465 -6.42 -11.49 12.54
N TYR A 466 -7.08 -11.88 13.62
CA TYR A 466 -8.08 -12.95 13.58
C TYR A 466 -9.43 -12.40 13.09
N PRO A 467 -10.02 -12.93 12.00
CA PRO A 467 -11.31 -12.48 11.51
C PRO A 467 -12.46 -12.76 12.49
N ASN A 468 -13.33 -11.77 12.67
CA ASN A 468 -14.53 -11.90 13.47
C ASN A 468 -15.67 -11.00 12.92
N LEU A 469 -16.81 -11.60 12.59
CA LEU A 469 -17.94 -10.89 11.97
C LEU A 469 -18.61 -9.88 12.93
N ALA A 470 -18.70 -10.18 14.23
CA ALA A 470 -19.32 -9.29 15.19
C ALA A 470 -18.47 -8.03 15.40
N LEU A 471 -17.15 -8.18 15.58
CA LEU A 471 -16.21 -7.05 15.60
C LEU A 471 -16.26 -6.24 14.30
N PHE A 472 -16.37 -6.92 13.16
CA PHE A 472 -16.53 -6.26 11.87
C PHE A 472 -17.82 -5.43 11.81
N THR A 473 -18.94 -5.96 12.28
CA THR A 473 -20.26 -5.32 12.21
C THR A 473 -20.36 -4.12 13.13
N ASP A 474 -19.66 -4.17 14.27
CA ASP A 474 -19.57 -3.08 15.24
C ASP A 474 -18.45 -2.07 14.94
N ASP A 475 -17.79 -2.19 13.76
CA ASP A 475 -16.63 -1.38 13.35
C ASP A 475 -15.50 -1.33 14.41
N ARG A 476 -15.35 -2.40 15.21
CA ARG A 476 -14.29 -2.54 16.21
C ARG A 476 -13.00 -3.05 15.56
N SER A 477 -11.85 -2.63 16.11
CA SER A 477 -10.55 -3.16 15.71
C SER A 477 -10.41 -4.63 16.15
N PHE A 478 -9.75 -5.42 15.29
CA PHE A 478 -9.36 -6.79 15.60
C PHE A 478 -8.16 -6.80 16.57
N GLU A 479 -8.00 -7.88 17.33
CA GLU A 479 -6.75 -8.10 18.06
C GLU A 479 -5.59 -8.30 17.09
N ASP A 480 -4.53 -7.52 17.28
CA ASP A 480 -3.30 -7.62 16.49
C ASP A 480 -2.36 -8.65 17.12
N ALA A 481 -2.03 -9.69 16.35
CA ALA A 481 -0.87 -10.54 16.62
C ALA A 481 0.32 -10.03 15.81
N SER A 482 1.53 -10.10 16.37
CA SER A 482 2.75 -9.70 15.66
C SER A 482 3.91 -10.65 15.94
N THR A 483 4.66 -10.98 14.89
CA THR A 483 5.97 -11.64 15.01
C THR A 483 7.08 -10.67 14.63
N ARG A 484 8.25 -10.83 15.26
CA ARG A 484 9.43 -10.01 15.05
C ARG A 484 10.61 -10.90 14.70
N ALA A 485 11.44 -10.42 13.78
CA ALA A 485 12.70 -11.01 13.39
C ALA A 485 13.75 -9.92 13.19
N ASP A 486 15.02 -10.28 13.36
CA ASP A 486 16.13 -9.39 13.07
C ASP A 486 17.13 -9.94 12.05
N ALA A 487 17.79 -9.02 11.38
CA ALA A 487 18.83 -9.31 10.40
C ALA A 487 19.94 -8.27 10.50
N TRP A 488 21.17 -8.68 10.24
CA TRP A 488 22.29 -7.75 10.11
C TRP A 488 23.32 -8.25 9.12
N MET A 489 24.03 -7.29 8.51
CA MET A 489 25.19 -7.56 7.68
C MET A 489 26.27 -6.51 7.92
N MET A 490 27.52 -6.91 7.74
CA MET A 490 28.66 -6.02 7.72
C MET A 490 29.65 -6.40 6.63
N ASN A 491 30.17 -5.39 5.95
CA ASN A 491 31.20 -5.50 4.95
C ASN A 491 32.37 -4.59 5.33
N LEU A 492 33.59 -5.12 5.26
CA LEU A 492 34.82 -4.39 5.48
C LEU A 492 35.76 -4.64 4.30
N SER A 493 36.28 -3.57 3.71
CA SER A 493 37.24 -3.66 2.61
C SER A 493 38.41 -2.70 2.80
N PHE A 494 39.57 -3.08 2.29
CA PHE A 494 40.77 -2.25 2.25
C PHE A 494 41.45 -2.43 0.90
N GLN A 495 41.90 -1.34 0.30
CA GLN A 495 42.65 -1.35 -0.95
C GLN A 495 43.89 -0.46 -0.81
N GLY A 496 45.07 -1.06 -0.80
CA GLY A 496 46.34 -0.33 -0.75
C GLY A 496 47.42 -1.12 -1.46
N ASP A 497 47.94 -0.59 -2.57
CA ASP A 497 48.89 -1.29 -3.45
C ASP A 497 50.08 -1.89 -2.67
N PRO A 498 50.42 -3.18 -2.84
CA PRO A 498 49.83 -4.18 -3.74
C PRO A 498 48.71 -5.06 -3.12
N TRP A 499 48.21 -4.72 -1.94
CA TRP A 499 47.32 -5.55 -1.12
C TRP A 499 45.84 -5.13 -1.18
N PHE A 500 44.97 -6.13 -1.12
CA PHE A 500 43.52 -5.96 -0.98
C PHE A 500 42.99 -6.91 0.09
N PHE A 501 42.02 -6.45 0.86
CA PHE A 501 41.32 -7.25 1.86
C PHE A 501 39.81 -7.00 1.75
N PHE A 502 39.02 -8.06 1.89
CA PHE A 502 37.57 -8.01 1.98
C PHE A 502 37.09 -9.03 3.02
N GLY A 503 36.16 -8.62 3.87
CA GLY A 503 35.45 -9.48 4.81
C GLY A 503 33.97 -9.13 4.85
N GLU A 504 33.13 -10.16 4.92
CA GLU A 504 31.69 -10.06 5.06
C GLU A 504 31.25 -10.95 6.23
N ALA A 505 30.25 -10.49 6.98
CA ALA A 505 29.54 -11.31 7.96
C ALA A 505 28.07 -10.87 8.02
N PHE A 506 27.18 -11.82 8.28
CA PHE A 506 25.74 -11.55 8.35
C PHE A 506 25.05 -12.55 9.29
N SER A 507 23.85 -12.20 9.72
CA SER A 507 22.90 -13.07 10.41
C SER A 507 21.50 -12.67 9.99
N MET A 508 20.60 -13.64 9.83
CA MET A 508 19.20 -13.40 9.51
C MET A 508 18.36 -14.42 10.27
N ASP A 509 17.40 -13.93 11.04
CA ASP A 509 16.33 -14.77 11.56
C ASP A 509 15.45 -15.26 10.40
N HIS A 510 14.76 -16.38 10.63
CA HIS A 510 13.95 -17.03 9.59
C HIS A 510 12.61 -16.30 9.27
N ASP A 511 12.31 -15.16 9.90
CA ASP A 511 10.97 -14.53 9.90
C ASP A 511 10.83 -13.12 9.32
#